data_AF-A0A256Z5V1-F1
#
_entry.id   AF-A0A256Z5V1-F1
#
_cell.length_a   1.000
_cell.length_b   1.000
_cell.length_c   1.000
_cell.angle_alpha   90.00
_cell.angle_beta   90.00
_cell.angle_gamma   90.00
#
_symmetry.space_group_name_H-M   'P 1'
#
loop_
_entity.id
_entity.type
_entity.pdbx_description
1 polymer ?
#
loop_
_entity_poly.entity_id
_entity_poly.type
_entity_poly.pdbx_seq_one_letter_code
_entity_poly.pdbx_strand_id
1 'polypeptide(L)'
;MQVDLMMFKKALVALLVLAFLPLLSVMTADGSVVNGFSGGVKEKTIYLRGTRSPLVDASLYFTIDPGVTVASAGLNISTVNSATGPWLSDVRIDFGLDQRPEWEFTGRGYGELGHQSVFSDDSLRKTIRITASGGAGTAGSIILPYGAEIISAEVNLTGRFVPESTRYTAYSTPSSSTPVPRKASPGNFDGDSKMDAAVVLDSTVYSYVHNSGLRRRWRR
;
A
#
# COMPACT_ATOMS: atom_id res chain seq x y z
N MET A 1 50.17 -65.09 -38.21
CA MET A 1 50.99 -64.08 -37.51
C MET A 1 50.89 -62.65 -38.07
N GLN A 2 50.11 -62.38 -39.14
CA GLN A 2 49.87 -61.00 -39.63
C GLN A 2 48.57 -60.37 -39.09
N VAL A 3 47.57 -61.17 -38.73
CA VAL A 3 46.26 -60.70 -38.26
C VAL A 3 46.35 -60.09 -36.85
N ASP A 4 47.12 -60.69 -35.94
CA ASP A 4 47.34 -60.18 -34.58
C ASP A 4 48.03 -58.81 -34.56
N LEU A 5 49.02 -58.60 -35.42
CA LEU A 5 49.75 -57.34 -35.50
C LEU A 5 48.86 -56.19 -36.00
N MET A 6 47.90 -56.49 -36.88
CA MET A 6 46.94 -55.51 -37.39
C MET A 6 45.84 -55.19 -36.37
N MET A 7 45.43 -56.16 -35.55
CA MET A 7 44.52 -55.93 -34.42
C MET A 7 45.18 -55.12 -33.29
N PHE A 8 46.45 -55.39 -32.97
CA PHE A 8 47.19 -54.63 -31.95
C PHE A 8 47.37 -53.15 -32.32
N LYS A 9 47.63 -52.86 -33.60
CA LYS A 9 47.73 -51.48 -34.10
C LYS A 9 46.39 -50.74 -34.08
N LYS A 10 45.29 -51.41 -34.41
CA LYS A 10 43.94 -50.82 -34.33
C LYS A 10 43.52 -50.56 -32.88
N ALA A 11 43.85 -51.47 -31.97
CA ALA A 11 43.61 -51.30 -30.53
C ALA A 11 44.45 -50.14 -29.95
N LEU A 12 45.71 -50.00 -30.37
CA LEU A 12 46.57 -48.89 -29.95
C LEU A 12 46.05 -47.54 -30.46
N VAL A 13 45.59 -47.47 -31.71
CA VAL A 13 45.00 -46.25 -32.29
C VAL A 13 43.68 -45.91 -31.60
N ALA A 14 42.83 -46.90 -31.30
CA ALA A 14 41.61 -46.68 -30.55
C ALA A 14 41.89 -46.19 -29.11
N LEU A 15 42.90 -46.74 -28.44
CA LEU A 15 43.33 -46.30 -27.12
C LEU A 15 43.93 -44.89 -27.15
N LEU A 16 44.70 -44.55 -28.19
CA LEU A 16 45.26 -43.22 -28.39
C LEU A 16 44.15 -42.19 -28.66
N VAL A 17 43.15 -42.53 -29.49
CA VAL A 17 42.00 -41.66 -29.76
C VAL A 17 41.13 -41.48 -28.50
N LEU A 18 41.01 -42.50 -27.65
CA LEU A 18 40.30 -42.41 -26.36
C LEU A 18 41.07 -41.59 -25.31
N ALA A 19 42.41 -41.60 -25.35
CA ALA A 19 43.28 -40.80 -24.50
C ALA A 19 43.38 -39.33 -24.92
N PHE A 20 43.03 -39.00 -26.18
CA PHE A 20 42.97 -37.65 -26.72
C PHE A 20 41.54 -37.10 -26.86
N LEU A 21 40.52 -37.81 -26.36
CA LEU A 21 39.22 -37.17 -26.12
C LEU A 21 39.47 -35.98 -25.18
N PRO A 22 39.06 -34.76 -25.54
CA PRO A 22 39.14 -33.67 -24.59
C PRO A 22 38.29 -34.10 -23.40
N LEU A 23 38.94 -34.27 -22.24
CA LEU A 23 38.28 -34.18 -20.95
C LEU A 23 37.70 -32.77 -20.93
N LEU A 24 36.52 -32.61 -21.51
CA LEU A 24 35.65 -31.45 -21.35
C LEU A 24 35.18 -31.52 -19.91
N SER A 25 36.09 -31.18 -18.98
CA SER A 25 35.71 -30.73 -17.67
C SER A 25 34.82 -29.53 -17.93
N VAL A 26 33.51 -29.75 -17.81
CA VAL A 26 32.57 -28.64 -17.64
C VAL A 26 33.07 -27.96 -16.38
N MET A 27 33.79 -26.86 -16.54
CA MET A 27 34.11 -25.96 -15.46
C MET A 27 32.76 -25.38 -15.03
N THR A 28 32.05 -26.06 -14.15
CA THR A 28 31.00 -25.44 -13.37
C THR A 28 31.70 -24.42 -12.51
N ALA A 29 31.53 -23.14 -12.84
CA ALA A 29 31.94 -22.07 -11.95
C ALA A 29 31.11 -22.23 -10.67
N ASP A 30 31.74 -22.71 -9.60
CA ASP A 30 31.12 -22.62 -8.28
C ASP A 30 31.01 -21.13 -7.95
N GLY A 31 29.76 -20.65 -7.89
CA GLY A 31 29.47 -19.28 -7.50
C GLY A 31 29.77 -19.09 -6.01
N SER A 32 30.55 -18.06 -5.68
CA SER A 32 30.74 -17.63 -4.29
C SER A 32 29.54 -16.80 -3.83
N VAL A 33 29.11 -17.01 -2.58
CA VAL A 33 28.06 -16.20 -1.95
C VAL A 33 28.67 -15.14 -1.04
N VAL A 34 28.36 -13.88 -1.29
CA VAL A 34 28.65 -12.78 -0.36
C VAL A 34 27.43 -12.58 0.52
N ASN A 35 27.50 -12.97 1.80
CA ASN A 35 26.37 -12.93 2.75
C ASN A 35 26.61 -12.02 3.97
N GLY A 36 27.54 -11.07 3.84
CA GLY A 36 27.86 -10.10 4.86
C GLY A 36 28.63 -8.93 4.28
N PHE A 37 28.67 -7.85 5.04
CA PHE A 37 29.45 -6.65 4.74
C PHE A 37 30.91 -6.84 5.16
N SER A 38 31.77 -5.94 4.67
CA SER A 38 33.15 -5.83 5.12
C SER A 38 33.21 -5.69 6.64
N GLY A 39 34.05 -6.51 7.27
CA GLY A 39 34.07 -6.69 8.73
C GLY A 39 33.25 -7.88 9.24
N GLY A 40 32.59 -8.65 8.37
CA GLY A 40 31.92 -9.91 8.70
C GLY A 40 30.52 -9.76 9.31
N VAL A 41 29.99 -8.53 9.38
CA VAL A 41 28.64 -8.27 9.89
C VAL A 41 27.59 -8.57 8.83
N LYS A 42 26.46 -9.16 9.23
CA LYS A 42 25.35 -9.46 8.32
C LYS A 42 24.26 -8.40 8.30
N GLU A 43 24.22 -7.59 9.35
CA GLU A 43 23.26 -6.51 9.55
C GLU A 43 23.98 -5.36 10.26
N LYS A 44 23.56 -4.13 9.99
CA LYS A 44 24.02 -2.94 10.71
C LYS A 44 22.98 -1.85 10.65
N THR A 45 22.68 -1.27 11.80
CA THR A 45 21.87 -0.05 11.88
C THR A 45 22.69 1.15 11.40
N ILE A 46 22.18 1.85 10.40
CA ILE A 46 22.77 3.10 9.89
C ILE A 46 22.10 4.30 10.58
N TYR A 47 22.93 5.24 11.02
CA TYR A 47 22.46 6.50 11.61
C TYR A 47 22.80 7.66 10.68
N LEU A 48 21.82 8.12 9.92
CA LEU A 48 21.96 9.35 9.13
C LEU A 48 21.89 10.55 10.08
N ARG A 49 23.06 11.08 10.47
CA ARG A 49 23.20 12.22 11.37
C ARG A 49 24.07 13.30 10.72
N GLY A 50 23.66 14.55 10.83
CA GLY A 50 24.45 15.69 10.35
C GLY A 50 23.59 16.88 9.93
N THR A 51 24.24 17.90 9.42
CA THR A 51 23.60 19.14 8.92
C THR A 51 23.61 19.26 7.40
N ARG A 52 24.27 18.33 6.70
CA ARG A 52 24.33 18.28 5.23
C ARG A 52 23.09 17.59 4.68
N SER A 53 22.58 18.07 3.55
CA SER A 53 21.48 17.43 2.81
C SER A 53 21.92 17.18 1.36
N PRO A 54 21.84 15.93 0.85
CA PRO A 54 21.37 14.73 1.56
C PRO A 54 22.38 14.26 2.63
N LEU A 55 21.88 13.55 3.65
CA LEU A 55 22.72 12.81 4.59
C LEU A 55 23.16 11.49 3.94
N VAL A 56 24.46 11.19 3.99
CA VAL A 56 25.05 9.99 3.36
C VAL A 56 25.88 9.23 4.39
N ASP A 57 25.70 7.91 4.44
CA ASP A 57 26.58 6.99 5.17
C ASP A 57 27.14 5.96 4.18
N ALA A 58 28.46 5.92 4.07
CA ALA A 58 29.20 4.97 3.21
C ALA A 58 30.02 3.97 4.04
N SER A 59 29.67 3.77 5.31
CA SER A 59 30.40 2.91 6.24
C SER A 59 30.07 1.43 6.10
N LEU A 60 29.06 1.10 5.29
CA LEU A 60 28.70 -0.25 4.88
C LEU A 60 29.10 -0.47 3.43
N TYR A 61 29.89 -1.52 3.20
CA TYR A 61 30.28 -1.94 1.86
C TYR A 61 30.58 -3.42 1.86
N PHE A 62 30.55 -4.04 0.68
CA PHE A 62 31.12 -5.35 0.40
C PHE A 62 31.93 -5.24 -0.89
N THR A 63 32.86 -6.15 -1.10
CA THR A 63 33.71 -6.15 -2.30
C THR A 63 33.26 -7.26 -3.24
N ILE A 64 33.14 -6.93 -4.52
CA ILE A 64 32.95 -7.90 -5.59
C ILE A 64 34.24 -7.88 -6.42
N ASP A 65 34.79 -9.06 -6.70
CA ASP A 65 35.98 -9.17 -7.54
C ASP A 65 35.70 -8.70 -8.98
N PRO A 66 36.67 -8.07 -9.66
CA PRO A 66 36.48 -7.64 -11.04
C PRO A 66 36.25 -8.83 -11.97
N GLY A 67 35.35 -8.66 -12.95
CA GLY A 67 35.09 -9.65 -13.99
C GLY A 67 34.19 -10.83 -13.59
N VAL A 68 33.57 -10.78 -12.41
CA VAL A 68 32.60 -11.81 -11.99
C VAL A 68 31.18 -11.48 -12.47
N THR A 69 30.38 -12.52 -12.72
CA THR A 69 28.95 -12.38 -13.02
C THR A 69 28.13 -12.54 -11.75
N VAL A 70 27.32 -11.54 -11.41
CA VAL A 70 26.38 -11.61 -10.29
C VAL A 70 25.09 -12.29 -10.78
N ALA A 71 24.84 -13.51 -10.32
CA ALA A 71 23.64 -14.26 -10.70
C ALA A 71 22.36 -13.70 -10.07
N SER A 72 22.44 -13.27 -8.80
CA SER A 72 21.33 -12.68 -8.05
C SER A 72 21.86 -11.84 -6.90
N ALA A 73 21.11 -10.80 -6.51
CA ALA A 73 21.37 -10.01 -5.32
C ALA A 73 20.05 -9.71 -4.61
N GLY A 74 20.10 -9.58 -3.29
CA GLY A 74 18.96 -9.19 -2.48
C GLY A 74 19.45 -8.50 -1.21
N LEU A 75 18.76 -7.43 -0.83
CA LEU A 75 19.01 -6.70 0.41
C LEU A 75 17.67 -6.51 1.10
N ASN A 76 17.59 -6.87 2.38
CA ASN A 76 16.46 -6.51 3.21
C ASN A 76 16.74 -5.19 3.92
N ILE A 77 15.75 -4.29 3.91
CA ILE A 77 15.87 -2.96 4.49
C ILE A 77 14.74 -2.83 5.51
N SER A 78 15.12 -2.56 6.76
CA SER A 78 14.18 -2.28 7.83
C SER A 78 14.44 -0.91 8.42
N THR A 79 13.38 -0.32 8.96
CA THR A 79 13.42 0.96 9.68
C THR A 79 13.30 0.72 11.18
N VAL A 80 13.53 1.75 11.97
CA VAL A 80 13.32 1.71 13.43
C VAL A 80 11.83 1.57 13.76
N ASN A 81 11.54 1.30 15.03
CA ASN A 81 10.18 1.15 15.52
C ASN A 81 9.27 2.32 15.08
N SER A 82 8.17 1.98 14.40
CA SER A 82 7.21 2.94 13.84
C SER A 82 6.54 3.84 14.87
N ALA A 83 6.57 3.51 16.17
CA ALA A 83 5.96 4.29 17.24
C ALA A 83 6.92 5.33 17.87
N THR A 84 8.24 5.10 17.83
CA THR A 84 9.21 5.95 18.55
C THR A 84 10.06 6.83 17.64
N GLY A 85 10.16 6.51 16.35
CA GLY A 85 11.02 7.24 15.41
C GLY A 85 12.50 7.24 15.83
N PRO A 86 13.34 8.11 15.23
CA PRO A 86 13.01 9.03 14.14
C PRO A 86 12.75 8.28 12.82
N TRP A 87 11.74 8.71 12.07
CA TRP A 87 11.44 8.19 10.73
C TRP A 87 12.17 9.02 9.67
N LEU A 88 12.52 8.38 8.55
CA LEU A 88 13.30 9.01 7.49
C LEU A 88 12.46 9.17 6.24
N SER A 89 12.44 10.37 5.66
CA SER A 89 11.92 10.61 4.32
C SER A 89 13.06 10.58 3.29
N ASP A 90 12.71 10.40 2.02
CA ASP A 90 13.64 10.44 0.88
C ASP A 90 14.86 9.52 1.02
N VAL A 91 14.61 8.26 1.39
CA VAL A 91 15.64 7.25 1.59
C VAL A 91 16.08 6.66 0.25
N ARG A 92 17.39 6.52 0.05
CA ARG A 92 17.99 5.96 -1.17
C ARG A 92 19.14 5.04 -0.82
N ILE A 93 19.33 4.00 -1.63
CA ILE A 93 20.48 3.12 -1.61
C ILE A 93 21.16 3.24 -2.97
N ASP A 94 22.43 3.57 -2.95
CA ASP A 94 23.29 3.78 -4.11
C ASP A 94 24.57 2.94 -3.91
N PHE A 95 24.68 1.87 -4.68
CA PHE A 95 25.85 1.01 -4.73
C PHE A 95 26.85 1.56 -5.75
N GLY A 96 28.11 1.66 -5.34
CA GLY A 96 29.16 2.21 -6.21
C GLY A 96 29.22 3.74 -6.23
N LEU A 97 28.25 4.43 -5.61
CA LEU A 97 28.22 5.90 -5.47
C LEU A 97 28.24 6.60 -6.83
N ASP A 98 27.53 6.03 -7.80
CA ASP A 98 27.45 6.51 -9.17
C ASP A 98 26.30 7.51 -9.39
N GLN A 99 25.58 7.86 -8.31
CA GLN A 99 24.41 8.74 -8.27
C GLN A 99 23.15 8.15 -8.92
N ARG A 100 23.13 6.84 -9.19
CA ARG A 100 21.98 6.12 -9.72
C ARG A 100 21.53 5.10 -8.68
N PRO A 101 20.63 5.48 -7.75
CA PRO A 101 20.24 4.58 -6.69
C PRO A 101 19.57 3.30 -7.23
N GLU A 102 20.01 2.14 -6.76
CA GLU A 102 19.36 0.86 -7.05
C GLU A 102 18.00 0.72 -6.37
N TRP A 103 17.81 1.44 -5.27
CA TRP A 103 16.54 1.46 -4.56
C TRP A 103 16.28 2.82 -3.93
N GLU A 104 15.03 3.26 -4.00
CA GLU A 104 14.62 4.53 -3.42
C GLU A 104 13.17 4.51 -2.90
N PHE A 105 12.94 5.22 -1.81
CA PHE A 105 11.63 5.48 -1.21
C PHE A 105 11.53 6.98 -0.93
N THR A 106 11.12 7.71 -1.98
CA THR A 106 11.30 9.16 -2.10
C THR A 106 10.25 9.75 -3.02
N GLY A 107 9.93 11.02 -2.78
CA GLY A 107 9.01 11.79 -3.60
C GLY A 107 7.59 11.88 -3.02
N ARG A 108 6.70 12.45 -3.84
CA ARG A 108 5.34 12.79 -3.45
C ARG A 108 4.53 11.56 -3.01
N GLY A 109 3.96 11.63 -1.82
CA GLY A 109 3.10 10.63 -1.23
C GLY A 109 3.82 9.45 -0.58
N TYR A 110 5.16 9.39 -0.67
CA TYR A 110 5.96 8.32 -0.06
C TYR A 110 6.07 8.47 1.46
N GLY A 111 5.89 9.68 2.01
CA GLY A 111 5.93 9.87 3.47
C GLY A 111 7.29 9.49 4.06
N GLU A 112 7.25 8.79 5.20
CA GLU A 112 8.44 8.39 5.95
C GLU A 112 8.57 6.86 5.93
N LEU A 113 9.78 6.34 5.75
CA LEU A 113 10.06 4.91 5.71
C LEU A 113 9.75 4.27 7.08
N GLY A 114 8.71 3.44 7.11
CA GLY A 114 8.23 2.80 8.33
C GLY A 114 7.13 3.53 9.07
N HIS A 115 6.71 4.70 8.59
CA HIS A 115 5.67 5.49 9.22
C HIS A 115 4.92 6.34 8.18
N GLN A 116 3.76 5.84 7.75
CA GLN A 116 2.97 6.50 6.72
C GLN A 116 1.91 7.41 7.35
N SER A 117 2.08 8.72 7.18
CA SER A 117 1.17 9.75 7.70
C SER A 117 0.49 10.59 6.60
N VAL A 118 0.84 10.35 5.34
CA VAL A 118 0.31 11.06 4.15
C VAL A 118 -0.37 10.09 3.18
N PHE A 119 -1.29 10.58 2.38
CA PHE A 119 -1.78 9.87 1.19
C PHE A 119 -0.77 10.00 0.05
N SER A 120 -0.97 9.21 -1.02
CA SER A 120 -0.15 9.17 -2.25
C SER A 120 -0.03 10.49 -3.01
N ASP A 121 -0.61 11.57 -2.47
CA ASP A 121 -0.63 12.91 -3.04
C ASP A 121 -0.23 13.99 -2.00
N ASP A 122 0.48 13.60 -0.94
CA ASP A 122 0.92 14.41 0.22
C ASP A 122 -0.19 14.97 1.11
N SER A 123 -1.46 14.71 0.78
CA SER A 123 -2.53 15.17 1.66
C SER A 123 -2.51 14.39 2.98
N LEU A 124 -2.84 15.08 4.08
CA LEU A 124 -2.97 14.47 5.42
C LEU A 124 -4.38 13.94 5.69
N ARG A 125 -5.36 14.36 4.88
CA ARG A 125 -6.79 14.10 5.09
C ARG A 125 -7.50 13.95 3.75
N LYS A 126 -8.51 13.09 3.74
CA LYS A 126 -9.43 12.91 2.61
C LYS A 126 -10.87 13.03 3.06
N THR A 127 -11.72 13.47 2.14
CA THR A 127 -13.16 13.61 2.36
C THR A 127 -13.92 12.82 1.31
N ILE A 128 -14.78 11.91 1.77
CA ILE A 128 -15.77 11.24 0.92
C ILE A 128 -17.13 11.89 1.19
N ARG A 129 -17.88 12.17 0.13
CA ARG A 129 -19.28 12.59 0.23
C ARG A 129 -20.16 11.43 -0.18
N ILE A 130 -21.05 11.00 0.71
CA ILE A 130 -22.04 9.96 0.45
C ILE A 130 -23.41 10.65 0.40
N THR A 131 -24.15 10.45 -0.69
CA THR A 131 -25.48 11.04 -0.89
C THR A 131 -26.56 10.20 -0.22
N ALA A 132 -27.77 10.75 -0.07
CA ALA A 132 -28.91 10.07 0.56
C ALA A 132 -29.31 8.76 -0.15
N SER A 133 -28.98 8.62 -1.43
CA SER A 133 -29.13 7.39 -2.22
C SER A 133 -28.14 6.28 -1.86
N GLY A 134 -27.27 6.50 -0.86
CA GLY A 134 -26.13 5.64 -0.57
C GLY A 134 -24.98 5.86 -1.55
N GLY A 135 -23.92 5.08 -1.40
CA GLY A 135 -22.76 5.11 -2.28
C GLY A 135 -21.48 4.63 -1.61
N ALA A 136 -20.46 4.40 -2.43
CA ALA A 136 -19.09 4.16 -1.99
C ALA A 136 -18.18 5.19 -2.67
N GLY A 137 -17.08 5.55 -2.01
CA GLY A 137 -16.08 6.45 -2.57
C GLY A 137 -14.69 6.04 -2.14
N THR A 138 -13.73 6.22 -3.05
CA THR A 138 -12.31 6.07 -2.74
C THR A 138 -11.70 7.46 -2.71
N ALA A 139 -11.10 7.80 -1.58
CA ALA A 139 -10.63 9.16 -1.31
C ALA A 139 -9.13 9.33 -1.54
N GLY A 140 -8.37 8.23 -1.49
CA GLY A 140 -6.92 8.21 -1.69
C GLY A 140 -6.35 6.81 -1.48
N SER A 141 -5.05 6.72 -1.69
CA SER A 141 -4.24 5.54 -1.43
C SER A 141 -3.03 5.92 -0.58
N ILE A 142 -2.39 4.95 0.05
CA ILE A 142 -1.08 5.11 0.69
C ILE A 142 -0.04 4.34 -0.12
N ILE A 143 1.20 4.83 -0.12
CA ILE A 143 2.33 4.17 -0.80
C ILE A 143 3.13 3.43 0.26
N LEU A 144 3.50 2.18 -0.02
CA LEU A 144 4.31 1.34 0.86
C LEU A 144 5.44 0.69 0.05
N PRO A 145 6.60 0.38 0.67
CA PRO A 145 7.62 -0.43 0.03
C PRO A 145 7.06 -1.78 -0.43
N TYR A 146 7.58 -2.30 -1.54
CA TYR A 146 7.21 -3.64 -2.01
C TYR A 146 7.53 -4.70 -0.95
N GLY A 147 6.56 -5.57 -0.66
CA GLY A 147 6.72 -6.61 0.37
C GLY A 147 6.67 -6.11 1.81
N ALA A 148 6.29 -4.84 2.05
CA ALA A 148 6.14 -4.33 3.41
C ALA A 148 5.02 -5.05 4.18
N GLU A 149 5.30 -5.37 5.45
CA GLU A 149 4.33 -5.89 6.40
C GLU A 149 3.69 -4.73 7.18
N ILE A 150 2.36 -4.69 7.25
CA ILE A 150 1.62 -3.71 8.05
C ILE A 150 1.48 -4.25 9.46
N ILE A 151 2.28 -3.73 10.40
CA ILE A 151 2.24 -4.12 11.81
C ILE A 151 1.01 -3.52 12.51
N SER A 152 0.69 -2.26 12.21
CA SER A 152 -0.45 -1.54 12.80
C SER A 152 -0.97 -0.48 11.83
N ALA A 153 -2.28 -0.25 11.84
CA ALA A 153 -2.91 0.83 11.10
C ALA A 153 -4.03 1.45 11.94
N GLU A 154 -4.05 2.78 12.01
CA GLU A 154 -5.11 3.55 12.68
C GLU A 154 -5.64 4.60 11.71
N VAL A 155 -6.96 4.76 11.65
CA VAL A 155 -7.62 5.79 10.85
C VAL A 155 -8.64 6.51 11.71
N ASN A 156 -8.48 7.84 11.82
CA ASN A 156 -9.43 8.69 12.50
C ASN A 156 -10.50 9.20 11.53
N LEU A 157 -11.72 8.70 11.68
CA LEU A 157 -12.87 9.09 10.85
C LEU A 157 -13.70 10.16 11.56
N THR A 158 -13.96 11.25 10.86
CA THR A 158 -14.89 12.29 11.31
C THR A 158 -15.90 12.58 10.20
N GLY A 159 -17.16 12.82 10.58
CA GLY A 159 -18.24 13.02 9.62
C GLY A 159 -19.27 14.00 10.14
N ARG A 160 -20.02 14.60 9.21
CA ARG A 160 -21.16 15.47 9.51
C ARG A 160 -22.30 15.13 8.57
N PHE A 161 -23.48 14.88 9.13
CA PHE A 161 -24.71 14.80 8.35
C PHE A 161 -25.18 16.21 7.98
N VAL A 162 -25.41 16.44 6.70
CA VAL A 162 -26.03 17.67 6.20
C VAL A 162 -27.38 17.27 5.62
N PRO A 163 -28.51 17.63 6.25
CA PRO A 163 -29.82 17.36 5.67
C PRO A 163 -29.95 18.13 4.36
N GLU A 164 -30.37 17.45 3.31
CA GLU A 164 -30.79 18.11 2.07
C GLU A 164 -31.93 19.05 2.43
N SER A 165 -31.82 20.33 2.05
CA SER A 165 -32.78 21.36 2.44
C SER A 165 -34.17 20.97 1.94
N THR A 166 -35.02 20.46 2.84
CA THR A 166 -36.42 20.19 2.54
C THR A 166 -37.12 21.55 2.41
N ARG A 167 -37.31 22.01 1.17
CA ARG A 167 -38.21 23.14 0.89
C ARG A 167 -39.64 22.68 1.21
N TYR A 168 -40.17 23.11 2.35
CA TYR A 168 -41.58 22.96 2.66
C TYR A 168 -42.39 23.94 1.81
N THR A 169 -43.13 23.46 0.82
CA THR A 169 -44.17 24.24 0.16
C THR A 169 -45.43 24.17 1.02
N ALA A 170 -45.76 25.27 1.72
CA ALA A 170 -47.01 25.37 2.45
C ALA A 170 -48.18 25.41 1.45
N TYR A 171 -49.05 24.40 1.48
CA TYR A 171 -50.27 24.35 0.68
C TYR A 171 -51.46 24.66 1.60
N SER A 172 -51.73 25.94 1.84
CA SER A 172 -53.05 26.37 2.30
C SER A 172 -53.25 27.85 2.02
N THR A 173 -54.17 28.16 1.11
CA THR A 173 -54.94 29.40 1.20
C THR A 173 -55.88 29.24 2.41
N PRO A 174 -55.78 30.07 3.47
CA PRO A 174 -56.63 29.91 4.64
C PRO A 174 -58.09 30.20 4.25
N SER A 175 -58.97 29.22 4.40
CA SER A 175 -60.38 29.52 4.61
C SER A 175 -60.56 29.81 6.11
N SER A 176 -61.41 30.78 6.45
CA SER A 176 -61.48 31.46 7.76
C SER A 176 -61.81 30.61 8.99
N SER A 177 -61.84 29.28 8.88
CA SER A 177 -62.12 28.33 9.97
C SER A 177 -61.11 27.18 10.10
N THR A 178 -60.07 27.11 9.24
CA THR A 178 -59.04 26.06 9.38
C THR A 178 -57.95 26.49 10.36
N PRO A 179 -57.66 25.69 11.41
CA PRO A 179 -56.61 26.01 12.37
C PRO A 179 -55.25 26.15 11.65
N VAL A 180 -54.63 27.32 11.83
CA VAL A 180 -53.38 27.70 11.16
C VAL A 180 -52.21 27.04 11.88
N PRO A 181 -51.33 26.29 11.18
CA PRO A 181 -50.10 25.76 11.74
C PRO A 181 -49.25 26.86 12.37
N ARG A 182 -48.96 26.77 13.68
CA ARG A 182 -48.11 27.76 14.38
C ARG A 182 -46.63 27.53 14.14
N LYS A 183 -46.23 26.27 13.96
CA LYS A 183 -44.84 25.87 13.73
C LYS A 183 -44.81 24.50 13.05
N ALA A 184 -43.98 24.35 12.03
CA ALA A 184 -43.62 23.06 11.47
C ALA A 184 -42.14 22.78 11.75
N SER A 185 -41.83 21.56 12.18
CA SER A 185 -40.45 21.11 12.40
C SER A 185 -40.18 19.84 11.58
N PRO A 186 -39.23 19.85 10.63
CA PRO A 186 -38.65 18.62 10.09
C PRO A 186 -38.05 17.76 11.21
N GLY A 187 -38.10 16.44 11.05
CA GLY A 187 -37.38 15.48 11.88
C GLY A 187 -37.48 14.07 11.30
N ASN A 188 -36.67 13.12 11.79
CA ASN A 188 -36.86 11.68 11.52
C ASN A 188 -37.35 11.06 12.83
N PHE A 189 -38.67 10.99 13.00
CA PHE A 189 -39.32 10.64 14.27
C PHE A 189 -39.52 9.13 14.43
N ASP A 190 -39.44 8.33 13.37
CA ASP A 190 -39.59 6.87 13.41
C ASP A 190 -38.29 6.09 13.15
N GLY A 191 -37.19 6.79 12.83
CA GLY A 191 -35.86 6.21 12.66
C GLY A 191 -35.61 5.60 11.28
N ASP A 192 -36.51 5.77 10.31
CA ASP A 192 -36.43 5.13 8.99
C ASP A 192 -35.53 5.88 7.97
N SER A 193 -34.90 6.95 8.42
CA SER A 193 -34.04 7.85 7.62
C SER A 193 -34.77 8.68 6.57
N LYS A 194 -36.11 8.71 6.61
CA LYS A 194 -36.94 9.67 5.89
C LYS A 194 -37.25 10.87 6.77
N MET A 195 -37.58 11.97 6.12
CA MET A 195 -37.96 13.20 6.81
C MET A 195 -39.47 13.18 7.06
N ASP A 196 -39.83 13.21 8.32
CA ASP A 196 -41.17 13.43 8.86
C ASP A 196 -41.42 14.92 9.15
N ALA A 197 -42.64 15.24 9.54
CA ALA A 197 -43.01 16.59 9.97
C ALA A 197 -43.79 16.57 11.28
N ALA A 198 -43.38 17.39 12.24
CA ALA A 198 -44.20 17.73 13.40
C ALA A 198 -44.83 19.11 13.20
N VAL A 199 -46.13 19.21 13.39
CA VAL A 199 -46.89 20.46 13.29
C VAL A 199 -47.56 20.75 14.62
N VAL A 200 -47.39 21.97 15.13
CA VAL A 200 -48.11 22.45 16.31
C VAL A 200 -49.38 23.16 15.86
N LEU A 201 -50.51 22.58 16.23
CA LEU A 201 -51.84 23.18 16.07
C LEU A 201 -52.38 23.47 17.46
N ASP A 202 -52.62 24.74 17.73
CA ASP A 202 -52.94 25.19 19.07
C ASP A 202 -51.97 24.66 20.14
N SER A 203 -52.46 23.85 21.07
CA SER A 203 -51.67 23.26 22.15
C SER A 203 -51.39 21.77 21.94
N THR A 204 -51.64 21.25 20.73
CA THR A 204 -51.46 19.85 20.37
C THR A 204 -50.38 19.72 19.30
N VAL A 205 -49.46 18.78 19.52
CA VAL A 205 -48.43 18.41 18.53
C VAL A 205 -48.97 17.24 17.72
N TYR A 206 -49.03 17.43 16.40
CA TYR A 206 -49.31 16.36 15.44
C TYR A 206 -48.01 15.93 14.78
N SER A 207 -47.69 14.65 14.82
CA SER A 207 -46.61 14.06 14.03
C SER A 207 -47.17 13.41 12.77
N TYR A 208 -46.64 13.81 11.62
CA TYR A 208 -46.90 13.20 10.32
C TYR A 208 -45.69 12.36 9.97
N VAL A 209 -45.81 11.06 10.20
CA VAL A 209 -44.80 10.06 9.85
C VAL A 209 -44.98 9.67 8.39
N HIS A 210 -43.91 9.75 7.59
CA HIS A 210 -43.96 9.40 6.18
C HIS A 210 -44.02 7.88 6.00
N ASN A 211 -45.21 7.31 6.07
CA ASN A 211 -45.42 5.88 5.82
C ASN A 211 -45.17 5.52 4.35
N SER A 212 -44.05 4.87 4.07
CA SER A 212 -43.87 4.13 2.81
C SER A 212 -44.63 2.80 2.90
N GLY A 213 -45.81 2.73 2.29
CA GLY A 213 -46.60 1.50 2.24
C GLY A 213 -45.90 0.39 1.45
N LEU A 214 -45.06 -0.41 2.09
CA LEU A 214 -44.72 -1.75 1.60
C LEU A 214 -45.84 -2.69 2.05
N ARG A 215 -46.89 -2.78 1.22
CA ARG A 215 -47.87 -3.89 1.29
C ARG A 215 -47.13 -5.21 1.04
N ARG A 216 -46.61 -5.85 2.10
CA ARG A 216 -46.24 -7.26 2.05
C ARG A 216 -47.50 -8.10 1.95
N ARG A 217 -47.88 -8.45 0.72
CA ARG A 217 -48.95 -9.40 0.42
C ARG A 217 -48.40 -10.80 0.68
N TRP A 218 -48.67 -11.36 1.85
CA TRP A 218 -48.49 -12.79 2.08
C TRP A 218 -49.58 -13.53 1.30
N ARG A 219 -49.21 -14.25 0.24
CA ARG A 219 -50.06 -15.31 -0.31
C ARG A 219 -49.87 -16.53 0.60
N ARG A 220 -50.98 -17.07 1.11
CA ARG A 220 -51.03 -18.45 1.61
C ARG A 220 -50.90 -19.41 0.44
#